data_AF-A0A2D7R903-F1
#
_entry.id   AF-A0A2D7R903-F1
#
_cell.length_a   1.000
_cell.length_b   1.000
_cell.length_c   1.000
_cell.angle_alpha   90.00
_cell.angle_beta   90.00
_cell.angle_gamma   90.00
#
_symmetry.space_group_name_H-M   'P 1'
#
loop_
_entity.id
_entity.type
_entity.pdbx_description
1 polymer ?
#
loop_
_entity_poly.entity_id
_entity_poly.type
_entity_poly.pdbx_seq_one_letter_code
_entity_poly.pdbx_strand_id
1 'polypeptide(L)'
;MQKLITRLPTKRDNSDRIWLALAAYNFGPRNIEEAGASAPTANSDPELWVDVRSQLLHLDKKSNPNVSGAAYTNGKIALKYLDNIQYYLNYLRLRSLIHDEKETSTKRCLKIT
;
A
#
# COMPACT_ATOMS: atom_id res chain seq x y z
N MET A 1 12.36 1.63 -4.08
CA MET A 1 11.70 1.52 -2.77
C MET A 1 12.37 2.34 -1.68
N GLN A 2 13.57 2.00 -1.21
CA GLN A 2 14.22 2.75 -0.12
C GLN A 2 14.29 4.26 -0.38
N LYS A 3 14.72 4.68 -1.57
CA LYS A 3 14.75 6.10 -1.99
C LYS A 3 13.39 6.81 -1.99
N LEU A 4 12.27 6.09 -2.14
CA LEU A 4 10.92 6.67 -2.10
C LEU A 4 10.43 6.82 -0.65
N ILE A 5 10.71 5.83 0.19
CA ILE A 5 10.41 5.86 1.62
C ILE A 5 11.11 7.06 2.29
N THR A 6 12.37 7.34 1.93
CA THR A 6 13.12 8.48 2.50
C THR A 6 12.58 9.86 2.10
N ARG A 7 11.83 9.96 0.99
CA ARG A 7 11.27 11.23 0.50
C ARG A 7 9.95 11.61 1.18
N LEU A 8 9.28 10.65 1.81
CA LEU A 8 8.03 10.87 2.54
C LEU A 8 8.34 11.35 3.97
N PRO A 9 7.56 12.31 4.52
CA PRO A 9 7.78 12.86 5.85
C PRO A 9 7.86 11.77 6.93
N THR A 10 8.80 11.93 7.86
CA THR A 10 9.16 10.94 8.91
C THR A 10 8.31 11.03 10.18
N LYS A 11 7.32 11.94 10.23
CA LYS A 11 6.57 12.26 11.45
C LYS A 11 5.63 11.15 11.95
N ARG A 12 5.35 10.13 11.13
CA ARG A 12 4.26 9.17 11.38
C ARG A 12 4.68 7.71 11.19
N ASP A 13 3.76 6.81 11.56
CA ASP A 13 3.97 5.37 11.64
C ASP A 13 4.62 4.80 10.37
N ASN A 14 5.59 3.90 10.56
CA ASN A 14 6.41 3.38 9.47
C ASN A 14 5.56 2.56 8.46
N SER A 15 4.43 2.01 8.89
CA SER A 15 3.52 1.23 8.05
C SER A 15 2.93 2.07 6.91
N ASP A 16 2.33 3.23 7.20
CA ASP A 16 1.68 4.08 6.18
C ASP A 16 2.68 4.60 5.15
N ARG A 17 3.89 4.94 5.60
CA ARG A 17 4.98 5.36 4.71
C ARG A 17 5.39 4.27 3.73
N ILE A 18 5.39 3.01 4.15
CA ILE A 18 5.67 1.88 3.26
C ILE A 18 4.56 1.75 2.21
N TRP A 19 3.29 1.88 2.60
CA TRP A 19 2.17 1.79 1.66
C TRP A 19 2.13 2.94 0.66
N LEU A 20 2.35 4.17 1.12
CA LEU A 20 2.46 5.34 0.26
C LEU A 20 3.64 5.20 -0.72
N ALA A 21 4.79 4.72 -0.26
CA ALA A 21 5.94 4.47 -1.13
C ALA A 21 5.69 3.33 -2.13
N LEU A 22 4.99 2.26 -1.72
CA LEU A 22 4.58 1.17 -2.60
C LEU A 22 3.58 1.65 -3.65
N ALA A 23 2.62 2.48 -3.26
CA ALA A 23 1.66 3.07 -4.16
C ALA A 23 2.36 4.02 -5.15
N ALA A 24 3.27 4.88 -4.68
CA ALA A 24 4.08 5.76 -5.53
C ALA A 24 4.99 4.98 -6.49
N TYR A 25 5.46 3.79 -6.09
CA TYR A 25 6.24 2.91 -6.97
C TYR A 25 5.39 2.31 -8.10
N ASN A 26 4.16 1.90 -7.80
CA ASN A 26 3.26 1.27 -8.78
C ASN A 26 2.53 2.28 -9.67
N PHE A 27 2.15 3.45 -9.13
CA PHE A 27 1.31 4.44 -9.82
C PHE A 27 2.08 5.70 -10.22
N GLY A 28 3.31 5.87 -9.74
CA GLY A 28 4.07 7.09 -9.87
C GLY A 28 3.79 8.08 -8.73
N PRO A 29 4.82 8.85 -8.30
CA PRO A 29 4.70 9.78 -7.18
C PRO A 29 3.71 10.91 -7.44
N ARG A 30 3.60 11.40 -8.69
CA ARG A 30 2.67 12.48 -9.08
C ARG A 30 1.21 12.16 -8.74
N ASN A 31 0.78 10.92 -8.93
CA ASN A 31 -0.59 10.51 -8.65
C ASN A 31 -0.87 10.44 -7.15
N ILE A 32 0.13 10.07 -6.35
CA ILE A 32 0.04 10.07 -4.88
C ILE A 32 0.01 11.50 -4.35
N GLU A 33 0.83 12.38 -4.91
CA GLU A 33 0.82 13.82 -4.59
C GLU A 33 -0.54 14.45 -4.92
N GLU A 34 -1.12 14.12 -6.07
CA GLU A 34 -2.44 14.62 -6.48
C GLU A 34 -3.57 14.07 -5.59
N ALA A 35 -3.57 12.77 -5.27
CA ALA A 35 -4.51 12.17 -4.33
C ALA A 35 -4.39 12.76 -2.91
N GLY A 36 -3.16 13.11 -2.50
CA GLY A 36 -2.93 13.85 -1.26
C GLY A 36 -3.44 15.28 -1.33
N ALA A 37 -3.26 15.96 -2.48
CA ALA A 37 -3.73 17.32 -2.70
C ALA A 37 -5.27 17.44 -2.82
N SER A 38 -5.99 16.36 -3.15
CA SER A 38 -7.46 16.31 -3.14
C SER A 38 -8.07 15.99 -1.77
N ALA A 39 -7.25 15.53 -0.80
CA ALA A 39 -7.64 15.29 0.58
C ALA A 39 -8.11 16.52 1.43
N PRO A 40 -7.91 17.80 1.07
CA PRO A 40 -8.36 18.91 1.92
C PRO A 40 -9.88 19.06 2.09
N THR A 41 -10.70 18.35 1.31
CA THR A 41 -12.11 18.73 1.15
C THR A 41 -13.03 18.30 2.30
N ALA A 42 -12.63 17.40 3.20
CA ALA A 42 -13.25 17.20 4.52
C ALA A 42 -12.46 16.17 5.34
N ASN A 43 -11.60 16.62 6.25
CA ASN A 43 -11.03 15.78 7.32
C ASN A 43 -10.15 14.59 6.91
N SER A 44 -9.63 14.54 5.68
CA SER A 44 -8.69 13.51 5.21
C SER A 44 -7.24 14.00 5.26
N ASP A 45 -6.34 13.09 5.60
CA ASP A 45 -4.92 13.37 5.80
C ASP A 45 -4.05 12.75 4.67
N PRO A 46 -3.28 13.57 3.94
CA PRO A 46 -2.43 13.09 2.84
C PRO A 46 -1.29 12.17 3.28
N GLU A 47 -0.98 12.12 4.59
CA GLU A 47 0.02 11.22 5.14
C GLU A 47 -0.56 9.86 5.58
N LEU A 48 -1.89 9.70 5.61
CA LEU A 48 -2.54 8.43 5.92
C LEU A 48 -2.81 7.64 4.65
N TRP A 49 -2.30 6.40 4.61
CA TRP A 49 -2.54 5.52 3.47
C TRP A 49 -4.04 5.29 3.23
N VAL A 50 -4.84 5.16 4.29
CA VAL A 50 -6.29 4.92 4.19
C VAL A 50 -6.99 6.06 3.45
N ASP A 51 -6.62 7.29 3.75
CA ASP A 51 -7.23 8.48 3.15
C ASP A 51 -6.79 8.66 1.71
N VAL A 52 -5.48 8.54 1.44
CA VAL A 52 -4.92 8.57 0.09
C VAL A 52 -5.50 7.46 -0.79
N ARG A 53 -5.65 6.25 -0.24
CA ARG A 53 -6.30 5.11 -0.92
C ARG A 53 -7.74 5.42 -1.30
N SER A 54 -8.50 6.07 -0.42
CA SER A 54 -9.88 6.49 -0.71
C SER A 54 -9.90 7.48 -1.87
N GLN A 55 -9.01 8.47 -1.88
CA GLN A 55 -8.91 9.46 -2.94
C GLN A 55 -8.50 8.84 -4.29
N LEU A 56 -7.55 7.88 -4.28
CA LEU A 56 -7.15 7.15 -5.49
C LEU A 56 -8.33 6.46 -6.18
N LEU A 57 -9.35 6.00 -5.44
CA LEU A 57 -10.55 5.40 -6.02
C LEU A 57 -11.39 6.42 -6.83
N HIS A 58 -11.38 7.68 -6.40
CA HIS A 58 -12.14 8.79 -7.00
C HIS A 58 -11.41 9.46 -8.16
N LEU A 59 -10.10 9.20 -8.32
CA LEU A 59 -9.30 9.67 -9.45
C LEU A 59 -9.61 8.85 -10.71
N ASP A 60 -10.75 9.15 -11.33
CA ASP A 60 -11.10 8.70 -12.68
C ASP A 60 -11.03 9.86 -13.67
N LYS A 61 -10.19 9.72 -14.70
CA LYS A 61 -9.99 10.71 -15.77
C LYS A 61 -11.30 11.06 -16.47
N LYS A 62 -12.28 10.15 -16.47
CA LYS A 62 -13.60 10.38 -17.07
C LYS A 62 -14.44 11.42 -16.29
N SER A 63 -14.23 11.55 -14.99
CA SER A 63 -14.96 12.50 -14.14
C SER A 63 -14.32 13.89 -14.13
N ASN A 64 -13.00 13.98 -14.31
CA ASN A 64 -12.25 15.24 -14.24
C ASN A 64 -11.43 15.48 -15.52
N PRO A 65 -12.05 15.93 -16.62
CA PRO A 65 -11.38 16.16 -17.90
C PRO A 65 -10.38 17.32 -17.88
N ASN A 66 -10.44 18.20 -16.86
CA ASN A 66 -9.63 19.41 -16.76
C ASN A 66 -8.24 19.21 -16.13
N VAL A 67 -7.89 17.99 -15.70
CA VAL A 67 -6.55 17.71 -15.16
C VAL A 67 -5.57 17.51 -16.32
N SER A 68 -5.07 18.63 -16.84
CA SER A 68 -4.04 18.66 -17.87
C SER A 68 -2.69 18.23 -17.29
N GLY A 69 -2.20 17.04 -17.69
CA GLY A 69 -0.86 16.55 -17.34
C GLY A 69 -0.77 15.43 -16.29
N ALA A 70 -1.88 14.87 -15.81
CA ALA A 70 -1.86 13.70 -14.93
C ALA A 70 -1.72 12.39 -15.70
N ALA A 71 -0.81 11.53 -15.24
CA ALA A 71 -0.59 10.21 -15.81
C ALA A 71 -1.58 9.19 -15.22
N TYR A 72 -2.72 9.08 -15.90
CA TYR A 72 -3.60 7.90 -16.00
C TYR A 72 -4.55 7.59 -14.83
N THR A 73 -5.54 6.69 -14.95
CA THR A 73 -6.84 6.57 -15.70
C THR A 73 -7.48 5.22 -15.27
N ASN A 74 -7.18 4.67 -14.08
CA ASN A 74 -8.01 3.65 -13.43
C ASN A 74 -7.51 3.38 -12.00
N GLY A 75 -7.79 4.28 -11.06
CA GLY A 75 -7.43 4.11 -9.65
C GLY A 75 -7.85 2.76 -9.06
N LYS A 76 -8.91 2.13 -9.59
CA LYS A 76 -9.36 0.79 -9.21
C LYS A 76 -8.36 -0.32 -9.57
N ILE A 77 -7.80 -0.30 -10.79
CA ILE A 77 -6.80 -1.29 -11.22
C ILE A 77 -5.54 -1.12 -10.37
N ALA A 78 -5.19 0.13 -10.11
CA ALA A 78 -4.10 0.50 -9.25
C ALA A 78 -4.25 -0.15 -7.86
N LEU A 79 -5.33 0.17 -7.15
CA LEU A 79 -5.59 -0.39 -5.83
C LEU A 79 -5.60 -1.94 -5.83
N LYS A 80 -6.11 -2.56 -6.89
CA LYS A 80 -6.10 -4.02 -7.05
C LYS A 80 -4.68 -4.60 -7.05
N TYR A 81 -3.69 -3.93 -7.63
CA TYR A 81 -2.30 -4.39 -7.57
C TYR A 81 -1.74 -4.35 -6.14
N LEU A 82 -2.03 -3.29 -5.39
CA LEU A 82 -1.58 -3.19 -4.00
C LEU A 82 -2.25 -4.24 -3.11
N ASP A 83 -3.55 -4.47 -3.30
CA ASP A 83 -4.30 -5.50 -2.56
C ASP A 83 -3.74 -6.90 -2.84
N ASN A 84 -3.35 -7.19 -4.08
CA ASN A 84 -2.69 -8.45 -4.42
C ASN A 84 -1.33 -8.59 -3.70
N ILE A 85 -0.52 -7.53 -3.64
CA ILE A 85 0.76 -7.56 -2.92
C ILE A 85 0.54 -7.85 -1.43
N GLN A 86 -0.44 -7.18 -0.81
CA GLN A 86 -0.83 -7.46 0.58
C GLN A 86 -1.26 -8.90 0.78
N TYR A 87 -2.11 -9.40 -0.11
CA TYR A 87 -2.59 -10.77 -0.08
C TYR A 87 -1.43 -11.77 -0.12
N TYR A 88 -0.51 -11.63 -1.07
CA TYR A 88 0.62 -12.57 -1.20
C TYR A 88 1.60 -12.48 -0.03
N LEU A 89 1.87 -11.29 0.50
CA LEU A 89 2.70 -11.13 1.69
C LEU A 89 2.08 -11.83 2.92
N ASN A 90 0.77 -11.65 3.12
CA ASN A 90 0.04 -12.31 4.20
C ASN A 90 0.03 -13.82 4.01
N TYR A 91 -0.21 -14.30 2.80
CA TYR A 91 -0.17 -15.73 2.48
C TYR A 91 1.20 -16.35 2.79
N LEU A 92 2.29 -15.71 2.37
CA LEU A 92 3.65 -16.20 2.62
C LEU A 92 3.98 -16.20 4.12
N ARG A 93 3.58 -15.15 4.85
CA ARG A 93 3.75 -15.07 6.31
C ARG A 93 2.98 -16.16 7.04
N LEU A 94 1.72 -16.41 6.67
CA LEU A 94 0.93 -17.49 7.25
C LEU A 94 1.57 -18.86 6.97
N ARG A 95 2.03 -19.08 5.74
CA ARG A 95 2.71 -20.32 5.36
C ARG A 95 3.99 -20.55 6.17
N SER A 96 4.79 -19.50 6.41
CA SER A 96 6.02 -19.64 7.19
C SER A 96 5.73 -20.00 8.65
N LEU A 97 4.69 -19.39 9.25
CA LEU A 97 4.29 -19.69 10.63
C LEU A 97 3.80 -21.15 10.77
N ILE A 98 2.96 -21.61 9.84
CA ILE A 98 2.46 -22.99 9.84
C ILE A 98 3.62 -24.00 9.68
N HIS A 99 4.60 -23.70 8.83
CA HIS A 99 5.75 -24.59 8.66
C HIS A 99 6.59 -24.69 9.94
N ASP A 100 6.80 -23.57 10.63
CA ASP A 100 7.58 -23.50 11.86
C ASP A 100 6.87 -24.25 13.01
N GLU A 101 5.53 -24.15 13.10
CA GLU A 101 4.71 -24.95 14.03
C GLU A 101 4.79 -26.45 13.75
N LYS A 102 4.82 -26.86 12.47
CA LYS A 102 4.98 -28.27 12.10
C LYS A 102 6.37 -28.78 12.48
N GLU A 103 7.41 -28.00 12.25
CA GLU A 103 8.79 -28.39 12.55
C GLU A 103 9.05 -28.47 14.06
N THR A 104 8.53 -27.49 14.82
CA THR A 104 8.58 -27.50 16.30
C THR A 104 7.77 -28.64 16.91
N SER A 105 6.60 -28.97 16.36
CA SER A 105 5.80 -30.13 16.80
C SER A 105 6.51 -31.45 16.50
N THR A 106 7.12 -31.58 15.32
CA THR A 106 7.87 -32.78 14.91
C THR A 106 9.11 -32.98 15.78
N LYS A 107 9.88 -31.91 16.03
CA LYS A 107 11.04 -31.93 16.94
C LYS A 107 10.64 -32.23 18.40
N ARG A 108 9.45 -31.79 18.83
CA ARG A 108 8.93 -32.08 20.18
C ARG A 108 8.54 -33.54 20.32
N CYS A 109 7.89 -34.14 19.32
CA CYS A 109 7.61 -35.59 19.31
C CYS A 109 8.89 -36.44 19.35
N LEU A 110 9.92 -36.07 18.57
CA LEU A 110 11.18 -36.82 18.49
C LEU A 110 12.07 -36.71 19.75
N LYS A 111 11.78 -35.78 20.67
CA LYS A 111 12.53 -35.59 21.93
C LYS A 111 11.91 -36.30 23.14
N ILE A 112 10.71 -36.87 23.00
CA ILE A 112 9.98 -37.55 24.10
C ILE A 112 10.15 -39.08 24.04
N THR A 113 10.77 -39.59 22.97
CA THR A 113 11.29 -40.97 22.83
C THR A 113 12.79 -41.00 23.09
#